data_AF-A0A8H5HFL3-F1
#
_entry.id   AF-A0A8H5HFL3-F1
#
_cell.length_a   1.000
_cell.length_b   1.000
_cell.length_c   1.000
_cell.angle_alpha   90.00
_cell.angle_beta   90.00
_cell.angle_gamma   90.00
#
_symmetry.space_group_name_H-M   'P 1'
#
loop_
_entity.id
_entity.type
_entity.pdbx_description
1 polymer ?
#
loop_
_entity_poly.entity_id
_entity_poly.type
_entity_poly.pdbx_seq_one_letter_code
_entity_poly.pdbx_strand_id
1 'polypeptide(L)'
;MSAAALCRLALIARSLASGQRFKSTPASGTANAAEKPLLLYTAGTPNGRKVSVLLEELKATTGLQYDVQKINLSENTQKEPWFLQLNPNGRIPVLLDRARGGFTVFETAAILLYLEQHYDPGFVFSFDPVREVNDYSEMLQWIFWTHGGLGPMQGQAGHFNNVAPVKIPYAQKRYKDETERLYGVLEMRLTGRDHLAGQGKGKYTIADINAQPW
;
A
#
# COMPACT_ATOMS: atom_id res chain seq x y z
N MET A 1 20.17 -2.81 -14.11
CA MET A 1 18.99 -3.71 -14.11
C MET A 1 19.39 -5.02 -14.77
N SER A 2 19.21 -6.16 -14.11
CA SER A 2 19.67 -7.46 -14.66
C SER A 2 18.87 -7.84 -15.90
N ALA A 3 19.58 -8.26 -16.96
CA ALA A 3 18.99 -8.74 -18.22
C ALA A 3 17.93 -9.84 -18.01
N ALA A 4 18.03 -10.61 -16.92
CA ALA A 4 17.08 -11.66 -16.56
C ALA A 4 15.68 -11.12 -16.19
N ALA A 5 15.58 -9.94 -15.57
CA ALA A 5 14.28 -9.34 -15.21
C ALA A 5 13.55 -8.79 -16.43
N LEU A 6 14.29 -8.14 -17.35
CA LEU A 6 13.76 -7.65 -18.62
C LEU A 6 13.30 -8.80 -19.53
N CYS A 7 14.04 -9.91 -19.56
CA CYS A 7 13.68 -11.10 -20.34
C CYS A 7 12.39 -11.76 -19.83
N ARG A 8 12.16 -11.79 -18.50
CA ARG A 8 10.92 -12.30 -17.90
C ARG A 8 9.72 -11.37 -18.10
N LEU A 9 9.91 -10.06 -18.04
CA LEU A 9 8.85 -9.09 -18.37
C LEU A 9 8.43 -9.17 -19.85
N ALA A 10 9.39 -9.38 -20.75
CA ALA A 10 9.12 -9.60 -22.18
C ALA A 10 8.38 -10.92 -22.48
N LEU A 11 8.58 -11.95 -21.65
CA LEU A 11 7.82 -13.22 -21.71
C LEU A 11 6.39 -13.07 -21.19
N ILE A 12 6.14 -12.25 -20.16
CA ILE A 12 4.78 -11.95 -19.65
C ILE A 12 3.93 -11.25 -20.71
N ALA A 13 4.52 -10.33 -21.50
CA ALA A 13 3.84 -9.69 -22.62
C ALA A 13 3.46 -10.69 -23.75
N ARG A 14 4.17 -11.82 -23.88
CA ARG A 14 3.86 -12.88 -24.86
C ARG A 14 2.91 -13.96 -24.32
N SER A 15 2.81 -14.12 -23.00
CA SER A 15 2.00 -15.16 -22.34
C SER A 15 0.50 -14.83 -22.27
N LEU A 16 0.07 -13.64 -22.69
CA LEU A 16 -1.37 -13.29 -22.78
C LEU A 16 -2.12 -14.05 -23.89
N ALA A 17 -1.44 -14.92 -24.65
CA ALA A 17 -2.04 -15.78 -25.68
C ALA A 17 -2.20 -17.26 -25.28
N SER A 18 -1.77 -17.69 -24.08
CA SER A 18 -1.96 -19.08 -23.64
C SER A 18 -2.32 -19.15 -22.15
N GLY A 19 -3.60 -19.40 -21.88
CA GLY A 19 -4.17 -19.52 -20.54
C GLY A 19 -3.71 -20.77 -19.79
N GLN A 20 -2.49 -20.76 -19.25
CA GLN A 20 -2.06 -21.75 -18.27
C GLN A 20 -2.14 -21.18 -16.86
N ARG A 21 -3.14 -21.64 -16.11
CA ARG A 21 -3.30 -21.42 -14.67
C ARG A 21 -2.09 -21.99 -13.92
N PHE A 22 -1.38 -21.15 -13.18
CA PHE A 22 -0.43 -21.60 -12.17
C PHE A 22 -1.18 -22.32 -11.05
N LYS A 23 -0.79 -23.56 -10.77
CA LYS A 23 -1.27 -24.33 -9.61
C LYS A 23 -0.64 -23.75 -8.35
N SER A 24 -1.46 -23.24 -7.43
CA SER A 24 -1.05 -22.89 -6.07
C SER A 24 -0.74 -24.16 -5.28
N THR A 25 0.46 -24.24 -4.72
CA THR A 25 0.84 -25.27 -3.74
C THR A 25 0.05 -25.04 -2.44
N PRO A 26 -0.55 -26.06 -1.81
CA PRO A 26 -1.18 -25.90 -0.51
C PRO A 26 -0.08 -25.90 0.55
N ALA A 27 0.10 -24.78 1.25
CA ALA A 27 0.80 -24.78 2.52
C ALA A 27 -0.13 -25.42 3.56
N SER A 28 0.10 -26.69 3.87
CA SER A 28 -0.56 -27.39 4.96
C SER A 28 -0.02 -26.86 6.29
N GLY A 29 -0.78 -25.96 6.91
CA GLY A 29 -0.62 -25.60 8.31
C GLY A 29 -1.99 -25.68 8.96
N THR A 30 -2.15 -26.63 9.89
CA THR A 30 -3.30 -26.67 10.79
C THR A 30 -3.42 -25.33 11.50
N ALA A 31 -4.48 -24.57 11.22
CA ALA A 31 -4.75 -23.29 11.87
C ALA A 31 -4.85 -23.52 13.38
N ASN A 32 -3.89 -22.97 14.14
CA ASN A 32 -3.98 -22.88 15.59
C ASN A 32 -5.14 -21.94 15.92
N ALA A 33 -6.08 -22.35 16.78
CA ALA A 33 -7.28 -21.57 17.13
C ALA A 33 -7.00 -20.21 17.82
N ALA A 34 -5.73 -19.88 18.08
CA ALA A 34 -5.28 -18.62 18.65
C ALA A 34 -4.90 -17.56 17.61
N GLU A 35 -4.76 -17.91 16.33
CA GLU A 35 -4.32 -16.98 15.29
C GLU A 35 -5.49 -16.13 14.75
N LYS A 36 -5.31 -14.80 14.72
CA LYS A 36 -6.30 -13.88 14.16
C LYS A 36 -6.36 -14.01 12.63
N PRO A 37 -7.49 -13.65 11.98
CA PRO A 37 -7.70 -13.89 10.55
C PRO A 37 -6.68 -13.17 9.66
N LEU A 38 -6.13 -12.04 10.11
CA LEU A 38 -5.12 -11.27 9.39
C LEU A 38 -3.82 -11.16 10.20
N LEU A 39 -2.69 -11.21 9.51
CA LEU A 39 -1.37 -10.89 10.06
C LEU A 39 -0.69 -9.80 9.22
N LEU A 40 -0.36 -8.68 9.87
CA LEU A 40 0.36 -7.57 9.25
C LEU A 40 1.85 -7.63 9.61
N TYR A 41 2.71 -7.83 8.61
CA TYR A 41 4.15 -7.64 8.74
C TYR A 41 4.49 -6.18 8.42
N THR A 42 4.92 -5.39 9.42
CA THR A 42 5.11 -3.94 9.24
C THR A 42 6.21 -3.36 10.11
N ALA A 43 6.48 -2.07 9.90
CA ALA A 43 7.37 -1.25 10.72
C ALA A 43 6.81 0.18 10.82
N GLY A 44 7.32 0.98 11.75
CA GLY A 44 6.89 2.36 12.01
C GLY A 44 7.30 3.37 10.94
N THR A 45 6.92 3.14 9.68
CA THR A 45 7.18 4.01 8.52
C THR A 45 5.87 4.58 7.98
N PRO A 46 5.87 5.64 7.15
CA PRO A 46 4.67 6.11 6.46
C PRO A 46 3.87 4.98 5.78
N ASN A 47 4.53 4.13 5.00
CA ASN A 47 3.89 3.00 4.33
C ASN A 47 3.32 1.96 5.31
N GLY A 48 4.00 1.69 6.42
CA GLY A 48 3.50 0.78 7.45
C GLY A 48 2.28 1.34 8.20
N ARG A 49 2.22 2.67 8.39
CA ARG A 49 1.10 3.34 9.05
C ARG A 49 -0.19 3.27 8.23
N LYS A 50 -0.14 3.44 6.90
CA LYS A 50 -1.33 3.38 6.02
C LYS A 50 -2.21 2.16 6.30
N VAL A 51 -1.61 0.97 6.26
CA VAL A 51 -2.33 -0.30 6.49
C VAL A 51 -2.75 -0.44 7.95
N SER A 52 -1.93 0.00 8.89
CA SER A 52 -2.25 -0.07 10.31
C SER A 52 -3.46 0.80 10.67
N VAL A 53 -3.57 2.00 10.07
CA VAL A 53 -4.72 2.90 10.25
C VAL A 53 -5.99 2.22 9.75
N LEU A 54 -6.03 1.74 8.50
CA LEU A 54 -7.23 1.09 7.98
C LEU A 54 -7.63 -0.15 8.82
N LEU A 55 -6.67 -0.94 9.30
CA LEU A 55 -6.98 -2.09 10.15
C LEU A 55 -7.58 -1.70 11.50
N GLU A 56 -7.11 -0.63 12.14
CA GLU A 56 -7.74 -0.13 13.38
C GLU A 56 -9.12 0.48 13.12
N GLU A 57 -9.30 1.18 11.99
CA GLU A 57 -10.60 1.71 11.55
C GLU A 57 -11.62 0.59 11.30
N LEU A 58 -11.21 -0.48 10.62
CA LEU A 58 -12.03 -1.66 10.40
C LEU A 58 -12.32 -2.42 11.69
N LYS A 59 -11.34 -2.51 12.60
CA LYS A 59 -11.54 -3.09 13.93
C LYS A 59 -12.58 -2.32 14.74
N ALA A 60 -12.55 -0.99 14.67
CA ALA A 60 -13.52 -0.14 15.36
C ALA A 60 -14.94 -0.26 14.79
N THR A 61 -15.07 -0.41 13.48
CA THR A 61 -16.39 -0.42 12.79
C THR A 61 -16.99 -1.82 12.63
N THR A 62 -16.17 -2.87 12.48
CA THR A 62 -16.61 -4.24 12.19
C THR A 62 -16.21 -5.27 13.25
N GLY A 63 -15.35 -4.90 14.20
CA GLY A 63 -14.78 -5.84 15.18
C GLY A 63 -13.65 -6.71 14.63
N LEU A 64 -13.17 -6.46 13.40
CA LEU A 64 -12.07 -7.19 12.77
C LEU A 64 -10.85 -7.29 13.69
N GLN A 65 -10.34 -8.50 13.86
CA GLN A 65 -9.15 -8.78 14.64
C GLN A 65 -7.98 -9.08 13.72
N TYR A 66 -6.80 -8.56 14.04
CA TYR A 66 -5.56 -8.86 13.32
C TYR A 66 -4.35 -8.94 14.27
N ASP A 67 -3.34 -9.70 13.85
CA ASP A 67 -2.03 -9.78 14.49
C ASP A 67 -1.04 -8.85 13.78
N VAL A 68 0.02 -8.46 14.50
CA VAL A 68 1.12 -7.65 13.95
C VAL A 68 2.44 -8.32 14.24
N GLN A 69 3.26 -8.49 13.20
CA GLN A 69 4.67 -8.83 13.32
C GLN A 69 5.53 -7.63 12.93
N LYS A 70 6.28 -7.11 13.91
CA LYS A 70 7.24 -6.03 13.67
C LYS A 70 8.44 -6.56 12.90
N ILE A 71 8.78 -5.89 11.79
CA ILE A 71 9.95 -6.18 10.98
C ILE A 71 11.08 -5.21 11.33
N ASN A 72 12.26 -5.73 11.62
CA ASN A 72 13.44 -4.92 11.90
C ASN A 72 14.15 -4.50 10.61
N LEU A 73 13.91 -3.25 10.19
CA LEU A 73 14.48 -2.73 8.94
C LEU A 73 16.00 -2.48 9.01
N SER A 74 16.57 -2.22 10.19
CA SER A 74 18.02 -2.01 10.33
C SER A 74 18.80 -3.32 10.21
N GLU A 75 18.18 -4.44 10.55
CA GLU A 75 18.75 -5.80 10.40
C GLU A 75 18.48 -6.40 9.01
N ASN A 76 17.80 -5.66 8.13
CA ASN A 76 17.38 -6.14 6.81
C ASN A 76 16.50 -7.41 6.86
N THR A 77 15.69 -7.61 7.91
CA THR A 77 14.77 -8.76 8.01
C THR A 77 13.87 -8.91 6.79
N GLN A 78 13.45 -7.79 6.18
CA GLN A 78 12.66 -7.76 4.93
C GLN A 78 13.39 -8.34 3.70
N LYS A 79 14.67 -8.67 3.82
CA LYS A 79 15.50 -9.28 2.77
C LYS A 79 15.83 -10.75 3.05
N GLU A 80 15.39 -11.29 4.19
CA GLU A 80 15.58 -12.69 4.51
C GLU A 80 14.75 -13.60 3.58
N PRO A 81 15.21 -14.84 3.31
CA PRO A 81 14.54 -15.73 2.36
C PRO A 81 13.06 -15.98 2.64
N TRP A 82 12.65 -16.06 3.91
CA TRP A 82 11.26 -16.28 4.29
C TRP A 82 10.38 -15.05 3.99
N PHE A 83 10.89 -13.83 4.21
CA PHE A 83 10.15 -12.62 3.91
C PHE A 83 10.02 -12.42 2.40
N LEU A 84 11.09 -12.75 1.66
CA LEU A 84 11.08 -12.67 0.18
C LEU A 84 10.10 -13.66 -0.48
N GLN A 85 9.75 -14.76 0.19
CA GLN A 85 8.69 -15.66 -0.26
C GLN A 85 7.30 -15.01 -0.14
N LEU A 86 7.11 -14.13 0.86
CA LEU A 86 5.88 -13.37 1.03
C LEU A 86 5.82 -12.15 0.09
N ASN A 87 6.95 -11.43 -0.03
CA ASN A 87 7.08 -10.28 -0.90
C ASN A 87 8.45 -10.25 -1.60
N PRO A 88 8.52 -10.56 -2.91
CA PRO A 88 9.79 -10.58 -3.64
C PRO A 88 10.44 -9.19 -3.79
N ASN A 89 9.70 -8.09 -3.59
CA ASN A 89 10.26 -6.72 -3.52
C ASN A 89 11.08 -6.52 -2.21
N GLY A 90 10.82 -7.34 -1.19
CA GLY A 90 11.47 -7.26 0.11
C GLY A 90 11.25 -5.90 0.77
N ARG A 91 9.99 -5.46 0.82
CA ARG A 91 9.55 -4.20 1.44
C ARG A 91 8.35 -4.46 2.34
N ILE A 92 8.24 -3.70 3.41
CA ILE A 92 7.02 -3.63 4.23
C ILE A 92 6.05 -2.58 3.66
N PRO A 93 4.75 -2.64 4.00
CA PRO A 93 4.07 -3.74 4.69
C PRO A 93 3.75 -4.93 3.79
N VAL A 94 3.44 -6.06 4.43
CA VAL A 94 2.84 -7.26 3.81
C VAL A 94 1.68 -7.71 4.70
N LEU A 95 0.54 -8.02 4.09
CA LEU A 95 -0.62 -8.60 4.75
C LEU A 95 -0.74 -10.08 4.38
N LEU A 96 -0.86 -10.94 5.38
CA LEU A 96 -1.23 -12.35 5.21
C LEU A 96 -2.67 -12.54 5.69
N ASP A 97 -3.53 -13.01 4.79
CA ASP A 97 -4.91 -13.33 5.09
C ASP A 97 -5.09 -14.83 5.31
N ARG A 98 -5.10 -15.23 6.58
CA ARG A 98 -5.28 -16.61 7.02
C ARG A 98 -6.71 -17.10 6.77
N ALA A 99 -7.70 -16.21 6.87
CA ALA A 99 -9.10 -16.55 6.63
C ALA A 99 -9.38 -16.84 5.15
N ARG A 100 -8.56 -16.29 4.24
CA ARG A 100 -8.64 -16.51 2.78
C ARG A 100 -7.55 -17.44 2.27
N GLY A 101 -7.25 -18.49 3.03
CA GLY A 101 -6.35 -19.57 2.61
C GLY A 101 -4.87 -19.19 2.59
N GLY A 102 -4.46 -18.21 3.41
CA GLY A 102 -3.08 -17.73 3.47
C GLY A 102 -2.70 -16.83 2.30
N PHE A 103 -3.64 -16.10 1.70
CA PHE A 103 -3.36 -15.19 0.60
C PHE A 103 -2.49 -14.03 1.09
N THR A 104 -1.37 -13.78 0.39
CA THR A 104 -0.42 -12.73 0.77
C THR A 104 -0.53 -11.55 -0.19
N VAL A 105 -0.58 -10.34 0.37
CA VAL A 105 -0.70 -9.08 -0.36
C VAL A 105 0.45 -8.16 0.04
N PHE A 106 1.16 -7.61 -0.94
CA PHE A 106 2.17 -6.58 -0.76
C PHE A 106 1.85 -5.37 -1.66
N GLU A 107 2.55 -4.26 -1.41
CA GLU A 107 2.20 -2.90 -1.86
C GLU A 107 1.03 -2.28 -1.08
N THR A 108 1.27 -1.09 -0.53
CA THR A 108 0.32 -0.43 0.39
C THR A 108 -1.03 -0.16 -0.25
N ALA A 109 -1.06 0.38 -1.48
CA ALA A 109 -2.30 0.66 -2.19
C ALA A 109 -3.08 -0.63 -2.50
N ALA A 110 -2.39 -1.71 -2.89
CA ALA A 110 -3.01 -3.00 -3.14
C ALA A 110 -3.60 -3.61 -1.85
N ILE A 111 -2.89 -3.47 -0.72
CA ILE A 111 -3.40 -3.92 0.59
C ILE A 111 -4.65 -3.12 1.00
N LEU A 112 -4.66 -1.80 0.82
CA LEU A 112 -5.83 -0.98 1.16
C LEU A 112 -7.06 -1.37 0.34
N LEU A 113 -6.90 -1.53 -0.99
CA LEU A 113 -7.98 -1.99 -1.87
C LEU A 113 -8.43 -3.43 -1.57
N TYR A 114 -7.51 -4.31 -1.17
CA TYR A 114 -7.83 -5.67 -0.75
C TYR A 114 -8.68 -5.69 0.53
N LEU A 115 -8.30 -4.88 1.52
CA LEU A 115 -9.02 -4.75 2.79
C LEU A 115 -10.39 -4.13 2.56
N GLU A 116 -10.49 -3.09 1.74
CA GLU A 116 -11.77 -2.54 1.31
C GLU A 116 -12.67 -3.63 0.73
N GLN A 117 -12.20 -4.33 -0.31
CA GLN A 117 -12.99 -5.32 -1.05
C GLN A 117 -13.50 -6.47 -0.17
N HIS A 118 -12.76 -6.87 0.86
CA HIS A 118 -13.04 -8.08 1.61
C HIS A 118 -13.49 -7.85 3.06
N TYR A 119 -13.20 -6.68 3.61
CA TYR A 119 -13.42 -6.37 5.02
C TYR A 119 -14.19 -5.07 5.25
N ASP A 120 -14.49 -4.28 4.19
CA ASP A 120 -15.38 -3.12 4.25
C ASP A 120 -16.63 -3.29 3.33
N PRO A 121 -17.50 -4.27 3.59
CA PRO A 121 -18.65 -4.56 2.71
C PRO A 121 -19.68 -3.42 2.63
N GLY A 122 -19.63 -2.47 3.57
CA GLY A 122 -20.50 -1.29 3.59
C GLY A 122 -19.89 -0.08 2.88
N PHE A 123 -18.68 -0.20 2.33
CA PHE A 123 -17.91 0.91 1.76
C PHE A 123 -17.83 2.10 2.72
N VAL A 124 -17.59 1.85 4.02
CA VAL A 124 -17.48 2.90 5.03
C VAL A 124 -16.29 3.81 4.71
N PHE A 125 -15.18 3.24 4.26
CA PHE A 125 -13.93 3.91 3.90
C PHE A 125 -13.67 3.93 2.38
N SER A 126 -14.73 3.76 1.57
CA SER A 126 -14.67 3.76 0.12
C SER A 126 -15.98 4.27 -0.49
N PHE A 127 -16.20 4.04 -1.77
CA PHE A 127 -17.45 4.27 -2.49
C PHE A 127 -17.90 2.96 -3.13
N ASP A 128 -19.20 2.78 -3.30
CA ASP A 128 -19.73 1.60 -4.00
C ASP A 128 -19.24 1.64 -5.48
N PRO A 129 -18.45 0.66 -5.94
CA PRO A 129 -17.85 0.69 -7.27
C PRO A 129 -18.86 0.44 -8.40
N VAL A 130 -20.12 0.15 -8.07
CA VAL A 130 -21.24 -0.05 -9.02
C VAL A 130 -22.19 1.13 -8.99
N ARG A 131 -22.49 1.67 -7.80
CA ARG A 131 -23.49 2.75 -7.63
C ARG A 131 -22.87 4.16 -7.64
N GLU A 132 -21.63 4.28 -7.21
CA GLU A 132 -20.90 5.53 -7.04
C GLU A 132 -19.62 5.56 -7.91
N VAL A 133 -19.74 5.03 -9.14
CA VAL A 133 -18.62 4.76 -10.06
C VAL A 133 -17.65 5.93 -10.25
N ASN A 134 -18.15 7.16 -10.29
CA ASN A 134 -17.33 8.35 -10.50
C ASN A 134 -16.54 8.73 -9.24
N ASP A 135 -17.16 8.64 -8.06
CA ASP A 135 -16.50 8.94 -6.80
C ASP A 135 -15.49 7.84 -6.44
N TYR A 136 -15.81 6.58 -6.73
CA TYR A 136 -14.87 5.46 -6.65
C TYR A 136 -13.66 5.68 -7.58
N SER A 137 -13.89 6.08 -8.83
CA SER A 137 -12.83 6.41 -9.78
C SER A 137 -11.97 7.60 -9.30
N GLU A 138 -12.58 8.64 -8.72
CA GLU A 138 -11.84 9.77 -8.14
C GLU A 138 -10.98 9.34 -6.95
N MET A 139 -11.50 8.48 -6.07
CA MET A 139 -10.74 7.89 -4.97
C MET A 139 -9.51 7.14 -5.48
N LEU A 140 -9.66 6.30 -6.51
CA LEU A 140 -8.54 5.58 -7.13
C LEU A 140 -7.48 6.54 -7.69
N GLN A 141 -7.89 7.64 -8.34
CA GLN A 141 -6.94 8.64 -8.85
C GLN A 141 -6.05 9.18 -7.73
N TRP A 142 -6.60 9.50 -6.56
CA TRP A 142 -5.83 10.00 -5.40
C TRP A 142 -4.94 8.91 -4.76
N ILE A 143 -5.40 7.66 -4.72
CA ILE A 143 -4.59 6.51 -4.28
C ILE A 143 -3.35 6.36 -5.17
N PHE A 144 -3.53 6.37 -6.48
CA PHE A 144 -2.43 6.18 -7.43
C PHE A 144 -1.55 7.42 -7.57
N TRP A 145 -2.12 8.64 -7.43
CA TRP A 145 -1.33 9.87 -7.33
C TRP A 145 -0.41 9.84 -6.11
N THR A 146 -0.90 9.38 -4.96
CA THR A 146 -0.08 9.25 -3.75
C THR A 146 1.01 8.19 -3.92
N HIS A 147 0.66 7.06 -4.53
CA HIS A 147 1.56 5.93 -4.71
C HIS A 147 2.65 6.19 -5.77
N GLY A 148 2.33 6.92 -6.84
CA GLY A 148 3.26 7.26 -7.93
C GLY A 148 3.98 8.59 -7.77
N GLY A 149 3.42 9.51 -6.97
CA GLY A 149 3.92 10.88 -6.79
C GLY A 149 4.40 11.13 -5.37
N LEU A 150 3.47 11.47 -4.47
CA LEU A 150 3.78 11.97 -3.11
C LEU A 150 4.79 11.10 -2.36
N GLY A 151 4.46 9.82 -2.17
CA GLY A 151 5.28 8.92 -1.36
C GLY A 151 6.70 8.75 -1.91
N PRO A 152 6.88 8.36 -3.18
CA PRO A 152 8.21 8.23 -3.77
C PRO A 152 9.03 9.53 -3.74
N MET A 153 8.44 10.67 -4.08
CA MET A 153 9.17 11.94 -4.15
C MET A 153 9.61 12.43 -2.77
N GLN A 154 8.73 12.36 -1.77
CA GLN A 154 9.08 12.69 -0.40
C GLN A 154 10.07 11.70 0.21
N GLY A 155 9.98 10.41 -0.16
CA GLY A 155 10.99 9.41 0.21
C GLY A 155 12.40 9.78 -0.31
N GLN A 156 12.49 10.25 -1.55
CA GLN A 156 13.77 10.76 -2.08
C GLN A 156 14.21 12.05 -1.38
N ALA A 157 13.30 12.99 -1.14
CA ALA A 157 13.60 14.22 -0.40
C ALA A 157 14.17 13.90 0.99
N GLY A 158 13.54 13.00 1.73
CA GLY A 158 14.04 12.52 3.03
C GLY A 158 15.41 11.86 2.93
N HIS A 159 15.64 11.02 1.90
CA HIS A 159 16.93 10.39 1.70
C HIS A 159 18.05 11.41 1.47
N PHE A 160 17.92 12.30 0.49
CA PHE A 160 18.99 13.25 0.14
C PHE A 160 19.19 14.34 1.21
N ASN A 161 18.17 14.66 2.01
CA ASN A 161 18.32 15.63 3.09
C ASN A 161 18.92 15.01 4.35
N ASN A 162 18.51 13.80 4.73
CA ASN A 162 18.76 13.27 6.08
C ASN A 162 19.66 12.03 6.12
N VAL A 163 19.72 11.24 5.04
CA VAL A 163 20.33 9.89 5.06
C VAL A 163 21.58 9.80 4.18
N ALA A 164 21.58 10.47 3.02
CA ALA A 164 22.68 10.37 2.07
C ALA A 164 24.01 10.78 2.71
N PRO A 165 25.09 9.98 2.57
CA PRO A 165 26.37 10.24 3.23
C PRO A 165 27.10 11.45 2.66
N VAL A 166 26.73 11.88 1.45
CA VAL A 166 27.28 13.05 0.76
C VAL A 166 26.13 13.97 0.38
N LYS A 167 26.34 15.27 0.61
CA LYS A 167 25.37 16.29 0.23
C LYS A 167 25.44 16.55 -1.27
N ILE A 168 24.29 16.45 -1.93
CA ILE A 168 24.13 16.68 -3.37
C ILE A 168 23.10 17.80 -3.55
N PRO A 169 23.52 19.07 -3.61
CA PRO A 169 22.61 20.22 -3.58
C PRO A 169 21.52 20.18 -4.67
N TYR A 170 21.87 19.71 -5.88
CA TYR A 170 20.91 19.56 -6.96
C TYR A 170 19.80 18.55 -6.62
N ALA A 171 20.15 17.38 -6.09
CA ALA A 171 19.18 16.35 -5.73
C ALA A 171 18.28 16.82 -4.57
N GLN A 172 18.87 17.44 -3.55
CA GLN A 172 18.12 18.01 -2.44
C GLN A 172 17.10 19.05 -2.92
N LYS A 173 17.52 20.00 -3.76
CA LYS A 173 16.63 20.99 -4.35
C LYS A 173 15.55 20.34 -5.20
N ARG A 174 15.92 19.45 -6.12
CA ARG A 174 14.97 18.77 -7.03
C ARG A 174 13.83 18.07 -6.27
N TYR A 175 14.17 17.25 -5.27
CA TYR A 175 13.16 16.48 -4.55
C TYR A 175 12.40 17.30 -3.50
N LYS A 176 13.03 18.34 -2.94
CA LYS A 176 12.32 19.32 -2.10
C LYS A 176 11.27 20.07 -2.91
N ASP A 177 11.65 20.68 -4.04
CA ASP A 177 10.74 21.45 -4.89
C ASP A 177 9.58 20.57 -5.42
N GLU A 178 9.86 19.33 -5.82
CA GLU A 178 8.80 18.42 -6.26
C GLU A 178 7.86 18.00 -5.11
N THR A 179 8.39 17.79 -3.90
CA THR A 179 7.55 17.51 -2.72
C THR A 179 6.66 18.71 -2.39
N GLU A 180 7.21 19.94 -2.43
CA GLU A 180 6.45 21.18 -2.22
C GLU A 180 5.35 21.36 -3.29
N ARG A 181 5.65 21.05 -4.56
CA ARG A 181 4.65 21.06 -5.64
C ARG A 181 3.51 20.08 -5.36
N LEU A 182 3.82 18.87 -4.88
CA LEU A 182 2.82 17.84 -4.57
C LEU A 182 1.96 18.24 -3.36
N TYR A 183 2.52 18.87 -2.34
CA TYR A 183 1.74 19.49 -1.28
C TYR A 183 0.87 20.64 -1.78
N GLY A 184 1.34 21.45 -2.74
CA GLY A 184 0.51 22.45 -3.41
C GLY A 184 -0.71 21.84 -4.14
N VAL A 185 -0.56 20.65 -4.75
CA VAL A 185 -1.69 19.92 -5.34
C VAL A 185 -2.69 19.46 -4.28
N LEU A 186 -2.22 18.95 -3.14
CA LEU A 186 -3.09 18.57 -2.02
C LEU A 186 -3.84 19.78 -1.45
N GLU A 187 -3.14 20.89 -1.21
CA GLU A 187 -3.74 22.12 -0.70
C GLU A 187 -4.84 22.63 -1.63
N MET A 188 -4.57 22.72 -2.94
CA MET A 188 -5.60 23.11 -3.92
C MET A 188 -6.79 22.15 -3.92
N ARG A 189 -6.55 20.85 -3.79
CA ARG A 189 -7.64 19.87 -3.73
C ARG A 189 -8.48 20.02 -2.47
N LEU A 190 -7.85 20.23 -1.33
CA LEU A 190 -8.50 20.31 -0.02
C LEU A 190 -9.04 21.71 0.29
N THR A 191 -8.74 22.71 -0.53
CA THR A 191 -9.31 24.06 -0.38
C THR A 191 -10.84 23.97 -0.47
N GLY A 192 -11.52 24.22 0.65
CA GLY A 192 -12.97 24.14 0.77
C GLY A 192 -13.54 22.73 0.94
N ARG A 193 -12.70 21.69 1.00
CA ARG A 193 -13.08 20.29 1.21
C ARG A 193 -12.47 19.74 2.49
N ASP A 194 -13.02 18.64 2.97
CA ASP A 194 -12.54 17.94 4.16
C ASP A 194 -11.77 16.67 3.76
N HIS A 195 -12.08 16.09 2.60
CA HIS A 195 -11.49 14.84 2.10
C HIS A 195 -11.15 14.86 0.61
N LEU A 196 -10.25 13.96 0.21
CA LEU A 196 -9.70 13.90 -1.14
C LEU A 196 -10.69 13.48 -2.21
N ALA A 197 -11.68 12.64 -1.90
CA ALA A 197 -12.61 12.09 -2.88
C ALA A 197 -14.07 12.29 -2.48
N GLY A 198 -14.96 12.32 -3.47
CA GLY A 198 -16.40 12.44 -3.28
C GLY A 198 -16.92 13.87 -3.37
N GLN A 199 -18.23 14.02 -3.56
CA GLN A 199 -18.89 15.30 -3.78
C GLN A 199 -18.86 16.24 -2.57
N GLY A 200 -19.04 17.55 -2.82
CA GLY A 200 -19.12 18.57 -1.77
C GLY A 200 -17.85 18.64 -0.92
N LYS A 201 -17.98 18.38 0.39
CA LYS A 201 -16.86 18.29 1.33
C LYS A 201 -15.99 17.04 1.16
N GLY A 202 -16.42 16.08 0.35
CA GLY A 202 -15.76 14.78 0.22
C GLY A 202 -16.18 13.80 1.33
N LYS A 203 -15.68 12.57 1.21
CA LYS A 203 -15.85 11.47 2.17
C LYS A 203 -14.48 10.97 2.57
N TYR A 204 -14.29 10.66 3.85
CA TYR A 204 -13.08 10.02 4.33
C TYR A 204 -12.97 8.62 3.74
N THR A 205 -11.86 8.35 3.06
CA THR A 205 -11.64 7.08 2.36
C THR A 205 -10.21 6.57 2.52
N ILE A 206 -9.97 5.37 1.97
CA ILE A 206 -8.63 4.82 1.78
C ILE A 206 -7.70 5.73 0.95
N ALA A 207 -8.20 6.71 0.19
CA ALA A 207 -7.36 7.73 -0.43
C ALA A 207 -6.71 8.66 0.60
N ASP A 208 -7.48 9.13 1.58
CA ASP A 208 -6.99 9.98 2.67
C ASP A 208 -6.01 9.20 3.57
N ILE A 209 -6.36 7.97 3.93
CA ILE A 209 -5.51 7.06 4.70
C ILE A 209 -4.18 6.79 3.99
N ASN A 210 -4.20 6.73 2.65
CA ASN A 210 -2.99 6.53 1.84
C ASN A 210 -2.09 7.76 1.84
N ALA A 211 -2.66 8.96 1.74
CA ALA A 211 -1.91 10.22 1.68
C ALA A 211 -1.37 10.66 3.04
N GLN A 212 -2.20 10.62 4.08
CA GLN A 212 -1.94 11.26 5.38
C GLN A 212 -0.59 10.93 6.05
N PRO A 213 -0.04 9.69 5.98
CA PRO A 213 1.22 9.38 6.65
C PRO A 213 2.47 10.01 6.01
N TRP A 214 2.33 10.65 4.84
CA TRP A 214 3.39 11.32 4.08
C TRP A 214 3.27 12.84 4.24
#